data_AF-A0A7W7SJW2-F1
#
_entry.id   AF-A0A7W7SJW2-F1
#
_cell.length_a   1.000
_cell.length_b   1.000
_cell.length_c   1.000
_cell.angle_alpha   90.00
_cell.angle_beta   90.00
_cell.angle_gamma   90.00
#
_symmetry.space_group_name_H-M   'P 1'
#
loop_
_entity.id
_entity.type
_entity.pdbx_description
1 polymer ?
#
loop_
_entity_poly.entity_id
_entity_poly.type
_entity_poly.pdbx_seq_one_letter_code
_entity_poly.pdbx_strand_id
1 'polypeptide(L)'
;MSFNNFARKVRDPALPLGLRVSILRSCVQLYRPIGFHATLSFLASQAGDFNGDEVALLRALDVLEASRDARTEGLRIYGAMRRQEKVRGRRIPRVREPNPNTSTGQWHRAPQEAALHAVGFLSGKPDLLSPDDLVAVRVGQCVTASLASGGLLEPVQLEILEECVTALRDRRTAGAYQADAVQYFKDRDLLTLALHVRTAAAPHDTAAVVPTGAPGTSPGR
;
A
#
# COMPACT_ATOMS: atom_id res chain seq x y z
N MET A 1 -13.73 18.21 -0.31
CA MET A 1 -13.54 18.03 1.15
C MET A 1 -12.22 17.29 1.40
N SER A 2 -11.51 17.60 2.48
CA SER A 2 -10.20 17.01 2.80
C SER A 2 -10.30 15.87 3.82
N PHE A 3 -9.26 15.03 3.88
CA PHE A 3 -9.16 13.93 4.84
C PHE A 3 -9.35 14.39 6.29
N ASN A 4 -8.63 15.43 6.72
CA ASN A 4 -8.67 15.91 8.11
C ASN A 4 -10.07 16.41 8.53
N ASN A 5 -10.83 16.98 7.57
CA ASN A 5 -12.20 17.40 7.84
C ASN A 5 -13.10 16.18 8.12
N PHE A 6 -12.97 15.12 7.33
CA PHE A 6 -13.69 13.88 7.55
C PHE A 6 -13.26 13.20 8.85
N ALA A 7 -11.96 13.08 9.11
CA ALA A 7 -11.44 12.47 10.34
C ALA A 7 -11.98 13.16 11.60
N ARG A 8 -12.04 14.49 11.63
CA ARG A 8 -12.66 15.25 12.72
C ARG A 8 -14.13 14.89 12.92
N LYS A 9 -14.90 14.69 11.85
CA LYS A 9 -16.31 14.29 11.94
C LYS A 9 -16.48 12.83 12.37
N VAL A 10 -15.56 11.92 12.01
CA VAL A 10 -15.59 10.54 12.54
C VAL A 10 -15.42 10.55 14.06
N ARG A 11 -14.66 11.49 14.62
CA ARG A 11 -14.47 11.66 16.07
C ARG A 11 -15.60 12.37 16.80
N ASP A 12 -16.57 12.94 16.07
CA ASP A 12 -17.64 13.74 16.67
C ASP A 12 -18.72 12.83 17.28
N PRO A 13 -18.84 12.75 18.62
CA PRO A 13 -19.81 11.87 19.27
C PRO A 13 -21.26 12.36 19.09
N ALA A 14 -21.47 13.61 18.68
CA ALA A 14 -22.81 14.13 18.42
C ALA A 14 -23.42 13.58 17.11
N LEU A 15 -22.62 12.95 16.25
CA LEU A 15 -23.09 12.35 15.01
C LEU A 15 -23.51 10.89 15.19
N PRO A 16 -24.59 10.43 14.53
CA PRO A 16 -24.96 9.02 14.53
C PRO A 16 -23.82 8.11 14.03
N LEU A 17 -23.65 6.94 14.64
CA LEU A 17 -22.59 5.98 14.30
C LEU A 17 -22.54 5.66 12.80
N GLY A 18 -23.68 5.35 12.19
CA GLY A 18 -23.75 5.05 10.75
C GLY A 18 -23.25 6.18 9.84
N LEU A 19 -23.49 7.44 10.24
CA LEU A 19 -22.95 8.60 9.52
C LEU A 19 -21.43 8.68 9.68
N ARG A 20 -20.92 8.46 10.90
CA ARG A 20 -19.47 8.45 11.17
C ARG A 20 -18.75 7.34 10.41
N VAL A 21 -19.36 6.15 10.27
CA VAL A 21 -18.86 5.05 9.43
C VAL A 21 -18.84 5.44 7.95
N SER A 22 -19.88 6.08 7.43
CA SER A 22 -19.91 6.60 6.05
C SER A 22 -18.81 7.65 5.82
N ILE A 23 -18.54 8.48 6.82
CA ILE A 23 -17.46 9.47 6.78
C ILE A 23 -16.08 8.78 6.83
N LEU A 24 -15.89 7.72 7.62
CA LEU A 24 -14.66 6.92 7.59
C LEU A 24 -14.43 6.34 6.19
N ARG A 25 -15.46 5.82 5.53
CA ARG A 25 -15.37 5.37 4.14
C ARG A 25 -14.95 6.50 3.21
N SER A 26 -15.35 7.74 3.47
CA SER A 26 -14.86 8.91 2.73
C SER A 26 -13.38 9.22 3.00
N CYS A 27 -12.87 9.00 4.22
CA CYS A 27 -11.42 9.03 4.50
C CYS A 27 -10.68 7.97 3.67
N VAL A 28 -11.19 6.73 3.66
CA VAL A 28 -10.63 5.63 2.88
C VAL A 28 -10.65 5.96 1.39
N GLN A 29 -11.74 6.54 0.88
CA GLN A 29 -11.90 6.97 -0.51
C GLN A 29 -10.79 7.94 -0.96
N LEU A 30 -10.35 8.83 -0.07
CA LEU A 30 -9.29 9.80 -0.39
C LEU A 30 -7.88 9.20 -0.30
N TYR A 31 -7.67 8.19 0.55
CA TYR A 31 -6.35 7.66 0.82
C TYR A 31 -6.05 6.34 0.08
N ARG A 32 -6.98 5.38 0.10
CA ARG A 32 -6.96 4.08 -0.62
C ARG A 32 -5.59 3.38 -0.72
N PRO A 33 -4.85 3.21 0.39
CA PRO A 33 -3.46 2.73 0.36
C PRO A 33 -3.31 1.36 -0.31
N ILE A 34 -4.27 0.43 -0.16
CA ILE A 34 -4.27 -0.88 -0.83
C ILE A 34 -5.55 -1.10 -1.67
N GLY A 35 -6.16 0.00 -2.12
CA GLY A 35 -7.50 -0.02 -2.74
C GLY A 35 -8.63 0.08 -1.71
N PHE A 36 -9.82 0.50 -2.15
CA PHE A 36 -10.92 0.88 -1.23
C PHE A 36 -11.42 -0.29 -0.37
N HIS A 37 -11.85 -1.38 -0.99
CA HIS A 37 -12.43 -2.52 -0.25
C HIS A 37 -11.40 -3.29 0.56
N ALA A 38 -10.21 -3.53 0.00
CA ALA A 38 -9.13 -4.16 0.75
C ALA A 38 -8.70 -3.31 1.96
N THR A 39 -8.67 -1.97 1.82
CA THR A 39 -8.42 -1.08 2.97
C THR A 39 -9.49 -1.23 4.05
N LEU A 40 -10.78 -1.24 3.69
CA LEU A 40 -11.85 -1.44 4.68
C LEU A 40 -11.76 -2.81 5.37
N SER A 41 -11.45 -3.86 4.61
CA SER A 41 -11.26 -5.20 5.16
C SER A 41 -10.05 -5.26 6.11
N PHE A 42 -8.94 -4.61 5.73
CA PHE A 42 -7.74 -4.52 6.58
C PHE A 42 -8.02 -3.70 7.85
N LEU A 43 -8.78 -2.60 7.76
CA LEU A 43 -9.20 -1.85 8.93
C LEU A 43 -10.06 -2.71 9.87
N ALA A 44 -10.96 -3.54 9.33
CA ALA A 44 -11.78 -4.43 10.15
C ALA A 44 -10.93 -5.50 10.87
N SER A 45 -9.91 -6.06 10.22
CA SER A 45 -9.01 -7.03 10.86
C SER A 45 -8.11 -6.42 11.93
N GLN A 46 -7.73 -5.15 11.79
CA GLN A 46 -6.94 -4.42 12.79
C GLN A 46 -7.76 -3.86 13.94
N ALA A 47 -8.98 -3.39 13.64
CA ALA A 47 -9.75 -2.59 14.58
C ALA A 47 -10.96 -3.30 15.21
N GLY A 48 -11.46 -4.37 14.59
CA GLY A 48 -12.73 -5.00 14.91
C GLY A 48 -13.90 -4.46 14.07
N ASP A 49 -15.14 -4.83 14.44
CA ASP A 49 -16.34 -4.41 13.70
C ASP A 49 -16.72 -2.94 13.96
N PHE A 50 -16.08 -2.06 13.20
CA PHE A 50 -16.35 -0.62 13.26
C PHE A 50 -17.73 -0.21 12.72
N ASN A 51 -18.55 -1.12 12.18
CA ASN A 51 -19.92 -0.77 11.75
C ASN A 51 -20.89 -0.71 12.94
N GLY A 52 -20.64 -1.52 13.98
CA GLY A 52 -21.47 -1.62 15.19
C GLY A 52 -20.81 -1.11 16.47
N ASP A 53 -19.48 -0.99 16.49
CA ASP A 53 -18.72 -0.56 17.67
C ASP A 53 -18.00 0.79 17.43
N GLU A 54 -18.33 1.78 18.26
CA GLU A 54 -17.70 3.10 18.24
C GLU A 54 -16.20 3.04 18.60
N VAL A 55 -15.82 2.17 19.54
CA VAL A 55 -14.41 2.01 19.94
C VAL A 55 -13.61 1.44 18.77
N ALA A 56 -14.14 0.41 18.09
CA ALA A 56 -13.56 -0.12 16.86
C ALA A 56 -13.49 0.93 15.75
N LEU A 57 -14.50 1.81 15.62
CA LEU A 57 -14.49 2.89 14.64
C LEU A 57 -13.36 3.90 14.85
N LEU A 58 -13.15 4.35 16.09
CA LEU A 58 -12.06 5.27 16.42
C LEU A 58 -10.71 4.60 16.22
N ARG A 59 -10.56 3.34 16.62
CA ARG A 59 -9.34 2.55 16.37
C ARG A 59 -9.05 2.40 14.87
N ALA A 60 -10.08 2.15 14.05
CA ALA A 60 -9.93 2.06 12.59
C ALA A 60 -9.45 3.40 11.99
N LEU A 61 -9.96 4.52 12.49
CA LEU A 61 -9.51 5.85 12.08
C LEU A 61 -8.04 6.07 12.46
N ASP A 62 -7.65 5.74 13.70
CA ASP A 62 -6.28 5.93 14.18
C ASP A 62 -5.28 5.07 13.37
N VAL A 63 -5.63 3.83 13.05
CA VAL A 63 -4.84 2.95 12.17
C VAL A 63 -4.65 3.57 10.78
N LEU A 64 -5.73 4.12 10.19
CA LEU A 64 -5.69 4.78 8.88
C LEU A 64 -4.82 6.05 8.90
N GLU A 65 -4.96 6.88 9.93
CA GLU A 65 -4.17 8.10 10.12
C GLU A 65 -2.70 7.81 10.34
N ALA A 66 -2.36 6.83 11.17
CA ALA A 66 -0.97 6.44 11.42
C ALA A 66 -0.22 6.07 10.12
N SER A 67 -0.89 5.37 9.19
CA SER A 67 -0.33 5.09 7.87
C SER A 67 -0.26 6.34 6.99
N ARG A 68 -1.30 7.18 7.00
CA ARG A 68 -1.36 8.40 6.20
C ARG A 68 -0.31 9.45 6.63
N ASP A 69 -0.02 9.53 7.92
CA ASP A 69 0.99 10.41 8.49
C ASP A 69 2.40 9.93 8.13
N ALA A 70 2.66 8.63 8.24
CA ALA A 70 3.91 8.03 7.76
C ALA A 70 4.15 8.33 6.26
N ARG A 71 3.11 8.26 5.43
CA ARG A 71 3.20 8.67 4.01
C ARG A 71 3.55 10.15 3.86
N THR A 72 2.86 11.00 4.62
CA THR A 72 3.01 12.46 4.53
C THR A 72 4.40 12.89 4.98
N GLU A 73 4.92 12.26 6.02
CA GLU A 73 6.27 12.47 6.50
C GLU A 73 7.31 12.03 5.47
N GLY A 74 7.14 10.85 4.87
CA GLY A 74 7.99 10.39 3.77
C GLY A 74 8.00 11.37 2.58
N LEU A 75 6.84 11.91 2.21
CA LEU A 75 6.73 12.94 1.18
C LEU A 75 7.44 14.25 1.56
N ARG A 76 7.36 14.65 2.83
CA ARG A 76 8.04 15.85 3.36
C ARG A 76 9.56 15.69 3.31
N ILE A 77 10.07 14.56 3.78
CA ILE A 77 11.51 14.22 3.75
C ILE A 77 12.02 14.23 2.30
N TYR A 78 11.33 13.53 1.41
CA TYR A 78 11.68 13.51 -0.01
C TYR A 78 11.65 14.90 -0.63
N GLY A 79 10.63 15.70 -0.32
CA GLY A 79 10.51 17.08 -0.79
C GLY A 79 11.66 17.98 -0.33
N ALA A 80 12.08 17.85 0.93
CA ALA A 80 13.22 18.59 1.47
C ALA A 80 14.54 18.20 0.77
N MET A 81 14.79 16.90 0.63
CA MET A 81 15.96 16.38 -0.09
C MET A 81 15.98 16.88 -1.55
N ARG A 82 14.85 16.77 -2.28
CA ARG A 82 14.76 17.25 -3.66
C ARG A 82 14.95 18.76 -3.78
N ARG A 83 14.56 19.57 -2.79
CA ARG A 83 14.85 21.01 -2.77
C ARG A 83 16.36 21.27 -2.67
N GLN A 84 17.07 20.57 -1.79
CA GLN A 84 18.52 20.71 -1.66
C GLN A 84 19.26 20.29 -2.95
N GLU A 85 18.85 19.18 -3.55
CA GLU A 85 19.47 18.70 -4.80
C GLU A 85 19.20 19.64 -5.98
N LYS A 86 18.02 20.27 -6.05
CA LYS A 86 17.72 21.32 -7.03
C LYS A 86 18.63 22.55 -6.86
N VAL A 87 18.90 22.98 -5.63
CA VAL A 87 19.84 24.09 -5.35
C VAL A 87 21.25 23.73 -5.80
N ARG A 88 21.66 22.47 -5.66
CA ARG A 88 22.94 21.93 -6.14
C ARG A 88 22.97 21.64 -7.65
N GLY A 89 21.99 22.11 -8.41
CA GLY A 89 21.91 21.94 -9.88
C GLY A 89 21.35 20.59 -10.36
N ARG A 90 21.02 19.65 -9.46
CA ARG A 90 20.52 18.31 -9.83
C ARG A 90 19.00 18.26 -9.90
N ARG A 91 18.46 18.70 -11.05
CA ARG A 91 17.01 18.81 -11.28
C ARG A 91 16.31 17.49 -11.59
N ILE A 92 17.02 16.49 -12.10
CA ILE A 92 16.50 15.15 -12.42
C ILE A 92 16.78 14.20 -11.24
N PRO A 93 15.77 13.47 -10.71
CA PRO A 93 15.98 12.41 -9.72
C PRO A 93 16.84 11.28 -10.29
N ARG A 94 17.56 10.53 -9.45
CA ARG A 94 18.27 9.34 -9.95
C ARG A 94 17.26 8.25 -10.28
N VAL A 95 17.53 7.45 -11.32
CA VAL A 95 16.63 6.37 -11.78
C VAL A 95 16.29 5.37 -10.67
N ARG A 96 17.20 5.15 -9.72
CA ARG A 96 17.02 4.23 -8.58
C ARG A 96 16.59 4.92 -7.29
N GLU A 97 16.32 6.22 -7.31
CA GLU A 97 15.89 6.94 -6.11
C GLU A 97 14.41 6.66 -5.84
N PRO A 98 14.05 6.10 -4.66
CA PRO A 98 12.65 5.85 -4.33
C PRO A 98 11.87 7.16 -4.35
N ASN A 99 10.85 7.24 -5.21
CA ASN A 99 9.95 8.38 -5.26
C ASN A 99 8.65 8.03 -4.53
N PRO A 100 8.39 8.56 -3.32
CA PRO A 100 7.16 8.27 -2.58
C PRO A 100 5.88 8.75 -3.29
N ASN A 101 6.00 9.59 -4.34
CA ASN A 101 4.86 9.95 -5.18
C ASN A 101 4.43 8.82 -6.14
N THR A 102 5.35 7.90 -6.48
CA THR A 102 5.06 6.76 -7.37
C THR A 102 4.73 5.48 -6.61
N SER A 103 4.96 5.44 -5.28
CA SER A 103 4.59 4.35 -4.38
C SER A 103 3.09 4.33 -4.03
N THR A 104 2.22 4.64 -5.00
CA THR A 104 0.77 4.46 -4.85
C THR A 104 0.45 2.97 -4.71
N GLY A 105 -0.34 2.58 -3.72
CA GLY A 105 -0.68 1.17 -3.49
C GLY A 105 0.03 0.51 -2.30
N GLN A 106 0.63 1.29 -1.39
CA GLN A 106 1.30 0.77 -0.20
C GLN A 106 0.75 1.35 1.11
N TRP A 107 0.64 0.50 2.13
CA TRP A 107 0.42 0.88 3.52
C TRP A 107 1.76 1.21 4.19
N HIS A 108 1.90 2.35 4.86
CA HIS A 108 3.25 2.85 5.22
C HIS A 108 3.78 2.40 6.58
N ARG A 109 2.91 2.00 7.53
CA ARG A 109 3.33 1.53 8.86
C ARG A 109 3.59 0.02 8.93
N ALA A 110 2.91 -0.74 8.08
CA ALA A 110 2.92 -2.20 8.02
C ALA A 110 2.77 -2.65 6.55
N PRO A 111 3.75 -2.33 5.68
CA PRO A 111 3.62 -2.57 4.25
C PRO A 111 3.47 -4.06 3.91
N GLN A 112 4.14 -4.96 4.61
CA GLN A 112 4.00 -6.41 4.38
C GLN A 112 2.59 -6.89 4.67
N GLU A 113 2.13 -6.62 5.89
CA GLU A 113 0.92 -7.19 6.45
C GLU A 113 -0.29 -6.72 5.65
N ALA A 114 -0.34 -5.43 5.34
CA ALA A 114 -1.38 -4.86 4.50
C ALA A 114 -1.32 -5.38 3.06
N ALA A 115 -0.12 -5.60 2.50
CA ALA A 115 0.02 -6.18 1.18
C ALA A 115 -0.43 -7.65 1.14
N LEU A 116 -0.05 -8.46 2.12
CA LEU A 116 -0.53 -9.84 2.27
C LEU A 116 -2.04 -9.91 2.43
N HIS A 117 -2.61 -9.04 3.25
CA HIS A 117 -4.06 -8.93 3.39
C HIS A 117 -4.70 -8.54 2.05
N ALA A 118 -4.11 -7.60 1.30
CA ALA A 118 -4.60 -7.24 -0.03
C ALA A 118 -4.51 -8.40 -1.01
N VAL A 119 -3.42 -9.19 -0.99
CA VAL A 119 -3.26 -10.39 -1.81
C VAL A 119 -4.39 -11.38 -1.53
N GLY A 120 -4.61 -11.76 -0.27
CA GLY A 120 -5.67 -12.70 0.10
C GLY A 120 -7.07 -12.18 -0.23
N PHE A 121 -7.31 -10.87 -0.05
CA PHE A 121 -8.58 -10.25 -0.41
C PHE A 121 -8.84 -10.27 -1.93
N LEU A 122 -7.82 -9.96 -2.73
CA LEU A 122 -7.95 -9.86 -4.18
C LEU A 122 -7.95 -11.23 -4.86
N SER A 123 -7.20 -12.21 -4.35
CA SER A 123 -7.17 -13.58 -4.89
C SER A 123 -8.49 -14.32 -4.75
N GLY A 124 -9.32 -13.92 -3.78
CA GLY A 124 -10.69 -14.43 -3.62
C GLY A 124 -11.69 -13.90 -4.65
N LYS A 125 -11.30 -12.94 -5.51
CA LYS A 125 -12.18 -12.44 -6.57
C LYS A 125 -12.24 -13.45 -7.73
N PRO A 126 -13.44 -13.86 -8.16
CA PRO A 126 -13.58 -14.71 -9.32
C PRO A 126 -13.00 -14.01 -10.56
N ASP A 127 -12.51 -14.81 -11.51
CA ASP A 127 -12.04 -14.41 -12.83
C ASP A 127 -10.72 -13.61 -12.90
N LEU A 128 -10.13 -13.21 -11.76
CA LEU A 128 -8.86 -12.47 -11.78
C LEU A 128 -7.66 -13.37 -12.15
N LEU A 129 -7.66 -14.61 -11.67
CA LEU A 129 -6.62 -15.61 -11.94
C LEU A 129 -7.14 -16.61 -12.99
N SER A 130 -7.37 -16.12 -14.20
CA SER A 130 -7.87 -16.94 -15.31
C SER A 130 -6.88 -18.07 -15.68
N PRO A 131 -7.34 -19.32 -15.85
CA PRO A 131 -6.48 -20.43 -16.27
C PRO A 131 -6.00 -20.28 -17.73
N ASP A 132 -6.71 -19.50 -18.54
CA ASP A 132 -6.42 -19.31 -19.97
C ASP A 132 -5.31 -18.28 -20.24
N ASP A 133 -4.87 -17.54 -19.21
CA ASP A 133 -3.79 -16.56 -19.32
C ASP A 133 -2.56 -17.03 -18.54
N LEU A 134 -1.49 -17.36 -19.25
CA LEU A 134 -0.23 -17.83 -18.66
C LEU A 134 0.34 -16.83 -17.63
N VAL A 135 0.17 -15.52 -17.84
CA VAL A 135 0.65 -14.51 -16.88
C VAL A 135 -0.21 -14.56 -15.61
N ALA A 136 -1.53 -14.72 -15.74
CA ALA A 136 -2.43 -14.87 -14.60
C ALA A 136 -2.13 -16.15 -13.81
N VAL A 137 -1.84 -17.27 -14.49
CA VAL A 137 -1.43 -18.53 -13.86
C VAL A 137 -0.14 -18.36 -13.05
N ARG A 138 0.89 -17.73 -13.62
CA ARG A 138 2.18 -17.48 -12.93
C ARG A 138 2.03 -16.54 -11.74
N VAL A 139 1.23 -15.48 -11.87
CA VAL A 139 0.88 -14.61 -10.74
C VAL A 139 0.15 -15.41 -9.67
N GLY A 140 -0.78 -16.28 -10.04
CA GLY A 140 -1.49 -17.17 -9.13
C GLY A 140 -0.55 -18.08 -8.32
N GLN A 141 0.47 -18.65 -8.96
CA GLN A 141 1.49 -19.44 -8.28
C GLN A 141 2.27 -18.61 -7.24
N CYS A 142 2.66 -17.39 -7.59
CA CYS A 142 3.34 -16.47 -6.67
C CYS A 142 2.43 -16.05 -5.51
N VAL A 143 1.13 -15.84 -5.77
CA VAL A 143 0.10 -15.56 -4.75
C VAL A 143 0.00 -16.72 -3.77
N THR A 144 -0.15 -17.95 -4.25
CA THR A 144 -0.24 -19.14 -3.40
C THR A 144 1.02 -19.31 -2.53
N ALA A 145 2.20 -19.16 -3.13
CA ALA A 145 3.46 -19.23 -2.41
C ALA A 145 3.56 -18.14 -1.33
N SER A 146 3.27 -16.89 -1.69
CA SER A 146 3.34 -15.74 -0.78
C SER A 146 2.36 -15.87 0.40
N LEU A 147 1.13 -16.33 0.15
CA LEU A 147 0.16 -16.56 1.24
C LEU A 147 0.57 -17.72 2.15
N ALA A 148 1.13 -18.80 1.59
CA ALA A 148 1.57 -19.96 2.38
C ALA A 148 2.80 -19.67 3.26
N SER A 149 3.68 -18.77 2.81
CA SER A 149 4.93 -18.43 3.49
C SER A 149 4.87 -17.16 4.33
N GLY A 150 3.72 -16.48 4.39
CA GLY A 150 3.61 -15.17 5.05
C GLY A 150 4.43 -14.07 4.37
N GLY A 151 4.53 -14.10 3.05
CA GLY A 151 5.14 -13.06 2.22
C GLY A 151 6.46 -13.45 1.58
N LEU A 152 7.14 -14.48 2.07
CA LEU A 152 8.44 -14.90 1.55
C LEU A 152 8.32 -15.56 0.18
N LEU A 153 9.15 -15.13 -0.77
CA LEU A 153 9.26 -15.76 -2.08
C LEU A 153 10.71 -16.16 -2.33
N GLU A 154 10.88 -17.33 -2.94
CA GLU A 154 12.17 -17.81 -3.41
C GLU A 154 12.69 -16.90 -4.55
N PRO A 155 14.02 -16.81 -4.75
CA PRO A 155 14.60 -15.96 -5.81
C PRO A 155 13.99 -16.22 -7.20
N VAL A 156 13.77 -17.49 -7.54
CA VAL A 156 13.13 -17.89 -8.81
C VAL A 156 11.68 -17.39 -8.91
N GLN A 157 10.94 -17.35 -7.81
CA GLN A 157 9.57 -16.85 -7.78
C GLN A 157 9.55 -15.32 -7.91
N LEU A 158 10.54 -14.62 -7.33
CA LEU A 158 10.70 -13.18 -7.51
C LEU A 158 11.02 -12.82 -8.96
N GLU A 159 11.90 -13.58 -9.63
CA GLU A 159 12.19 -13.39 -11.05
C GLU A 159 10.93 -13.57 -11.91
N ILE A 160 10.18 -14.67 -11.71
CA ILE A 160 8.90 -14.91 -12.39
C ILE A 160 7.92 -13.75 -12.16
N LEU A 161 7.85 -13.24 -10.93
CA LEU A 161 6.97 -12.13 -10.57
C LEU A 161 7.34 -10.84 -11.30
N GLU A 162 8.63 -10.49 -11.39
CA GLU A 162 9.08 -9.29 -12.10
C GLU A 162 8.87 -9.40 -13.62
N GLU A 163 9.04 -10.59 -14.20
CA GLU A 163 8.66 -10.86 -15.60
C GLU A 163 7.16 -10.60 -15.82
N CYS A 164 6.31 -11.12 -14.93
CA CYS A 164 4.86 -10.92 -15.01
C CYS A 164 4.47 -9.44 -14.86
N VAL A 165 5.08 -8.72 -13.91
CA VAL A 165 4.86 -7.28 -13.72
C VAL A 165 5.24 -6.49 -14.95
N THR A 166 6.35 -6.86 -15.61
CA THR A 166 6.79 -6.22 -16.85
C THR A 166 5.81 -6.49 -17.98
N ALA A 167 5.43 -7.76 -18.21
CA ALA A 167 4.46 -8.14 -19.24
C ALA A 167 3.10 -7.43 -19.06
N LEU A 168 2.61 -7.31 -17.82
CA LEU A 168 1.35 -6.62 -17.53
C LEU A 168 1.41 -5.10 -17.73
N ARG A 169 2.59 -4.49 -17.53
CA ARG A 169 2.79 -3.08 -17.89
C ARG A 169 2.78 -2.90 -19.40
N ASP A 170 3.42 -3.80 -20.14
CA ASP A 170 3.51 -3.75 -21.60
C ASP A 170 2.14 -3.95 -22.26
N ARG A 171 1.27 -4.79 -21.70
CA ARG A 171 -0.13 -4.95 -22.15
C ARG A 171 -0.96 -3.65 -22.03
N ARG A 172 -0.56 -2.72 -21.16
CA ARG A 172 -1.29 -1.47 -20.88
C ARG A 172 -0.78 -0.28 -21.70
N THR A 173 -0.51 -0.49 -22.98
CA THR A 173 -0.10 0.56 -23.92
C THR A 173 -1.25 1.54 -24.26
N ALA A 174 -0.90 2.65 -24.92
CA ALA A 174 -1.88 3.59 -25.44
C ALA A 174 -2.77 2.89 -26.49
N GLY A 175 -4.10 2.96 -26.32
CA GLY A 175 -5.07 2.30 -27.20
C GLY A 175 -5.65 0.98 -26.65
N ALA A 176 -5.00 0.36 -25.66
CA ALA A 176 -5.46 -0.91 -25.09
C ALA A 176 -6.87 -0.81 -24.49
N TYR A 177 -7.18 0.31 -23.81
CA TYR A 177 -8.51 0.56 -23.26
C TYR A 177 -9.60 0.65 -24.35
N GLN A 178 -9.29 1.30 -25.47
CA GLN A 178 -10.22 1.45 -26.58
C GLN A 178 -10.44 0.14 -27.34
N ALA A 179 -9.40 -0.71 -27.43
CA ALA A 179 -9.48 -2.01 -28.09
C ALA A 179 -10.29 -3.02 -27.28
N ASP A 180 -10.03 -3.12 -25.97
CA ASP A 180 -10.76 -4.00 -25.07
C ASP A 180 -10.71 -3.45 -23.64
N ALA A 181 -11.78 -2.75 -23.25
CA ALA A 181 -11.90 -2.18 -21.91
C ALA A 181 -11.96 -3.25 -20.81
N VAL A 182 -12.56 -4.43 -21.09
CA VAL A 182 -12.71 -5.51 -20.10
C VAL A 182 -11.34 -6.11 -19.80
N GLN A 183 -10.59 -6.47 -20.85
CA GLN A 183 -9.25 -7.00 -20.69
C GLN A 183 -8.32 -5.97 -20.05
N TYR A 184 -8.43 -4.69 -20.41
CA TYR A 184 -7.66 -3.62 -19.78
C TYR A 184 -7.86 -3.57 -18.26
N PHE A 185 -9.11 -3.67 -17.79
CA PHE A 185 -9.39 -3.67 -16.35
C PHE A 185 -8.90 -4.95 -15.67
N LYS A 186 -8.99 -6.11 -16.33
CA LYS A 186 -8.41 -7.36 -15.83
C LYS A 186 -6.89 -7.26 -15.67
N ASP A 187 -6.17 -6.80 -16.69
CA ASP A 187 -4.72 -6.62 -16.65
C ASP A 187 -4.32 -5.59 -15.58
N ARG A 188 -5.09 -4.51 -15.40
CA ARG A 188 -4.87 -3.52 -14.34
C ARG A 188 -4.99 -4.14 -12.94
N ASP A 189 -6.05 -4.91 -12.72
CA ASP A 189 -6.32 -5.52 -11.42
C ASP A 189 -5.31 -6.64 -11.14
N LEU A 190 -4.90 -7.41 -12.16
CA LEU A 190 -3.87 -8.44 -12.06
C LEU A 190 -2.49 -7.83 -11.78
N LEU A 191 -2.15 -6.71 -12.42
CA LEU A 191 -0.95 -5.94 -12.10
C LEU A 191 -0.98 -5.44 -10.67
N THR A 192 -2.13 -4.97 -10.19
CA THR A 192 -2.29 -4.51 -8.80
C THR A 192 -2.03 -5.65 -7.82
N LEU A 193 -2.57 -6.85 -8.09
CA LEU A 193 -2.31 -8.05 -7.30
C LEU A 193 -0.82 -8.41 -7.28
N ALA A 194 -0.17 -8.47 -8.45
CA ALA A 194 1.26 -8.77 -8.56
C ALA A 194 2.13 -7.77 -7.79
N LEU A 195 1.78 -6.47 -7.82
CA LEU A 195 2.48 -5.44 -7.05
C LEU A 195 2.32 -5.60 -5.53
N HIS A 196 1.16 -6.09 -5.06
CA HIS A 196 0.98 -6.43 -3.65
C HIS A 196 1.81 -7.66 -3.25
N VAL A 197 1.85 -8.71 -4.06
CA VAL A 197 2.74 -9.87 -3.83
C VAL A 197 4.19 -9.41 -3.71
N ARG A 198 4.63 -8.53 -4.63
CA ARG A 198 5.98 -7.96 -4.60
C ARG A 198 6.25 -7.14 -3.34
N THR A 199 5.26 -6.38 -2.88
CA THR A 199 5.38 -5.58 -1.64
C THR A 199 5.44 -6.48 -0.40
N ALA A 200 4.71 -7.59 -0.40
CA ALA A 200 4.75 -8.60 0.66
C ALA A 200 6.09 -9.35 0.72
N ALA A 201 6.76 -9.52 -0.43
CA ALA A 201 8.05 -10.19 -0.52
C ALA A 201 9.26 -9.24 -0.35
N ALA A 202 9.03 -7.93 -0.29
CA ALA A 202 10.11 -6.97 -0.08
C ALA A 202 10.67 -7.14 1.34
N PRO A 203 12.01 -7.21 1.51
CA PRO A 203 12.59 -7.27 2.84
C PRO A 203 12.22 -6.02 3.63
N HIS A 204 11.62 -6.20 4.80
CA HIS A 204 11.40 -5.09 5.72
C HIS A 204 12.72 -4.74 6.36
N ASP A 205 13.27 -3.60 5.97
CA ASP A 205 14.24 -2.91 6.81
C ASP A 205 13.54 -2.58 8.12
N THR A 206 13.69 -3.48 9.09
CA THR A 206 13.31 -3.29 10.49
C THR A 206 14.37 -2.41 11.18
N ALA A 207 15.03 -1.54 10.43
CA ALA A 207 15.90 -0.51 10.96
C ALA A 207 15.05 0.73 11.21
N ALA A 208 14.26 0.67 12.27
CA ALA A 208 14.03 1.87 13.05
C ALA A 208 15.41 2.49 13.30
N VAL A 209 15.59 3.72 12.81
CA VAL A 209 16.71 4.57 13.19
C VAL A 209 16.62 4.73 14.71
N VAL A 210 17.30 3.85 15.44
CA VAL A 210 17.69 4.09 16.82
C VAL A 210 18.76 5.17 16.73
N PRO A 211 18.56 6.38 17.28
CA PRO A 211 19.66 7.30 17.48
C PRO A 211 20.57 6.67 18.55
N THR A 212 21.50 5.84 18.12
CA THR A 212 22.56 5.31 18.97
C THR A 212 23.59 6.43 19.16
N GLY A 213 23.24 7.40 19.99
CA GLY A 213 24.16 8.36 20.59
C GLY A 213 24.36 7.98 22.05
N ALA A 214 25.25 7.02 22.30
CA ALA A 214 25.67 6.60 23.64
C ALA A 214 26.40 7.75 24.39
N PRO A 215 26.44 7.71 25.74
CA PRO A 215 26.98 8.78 26.57
C PRO A 215 28.51 8.77 26.55
N GLY A 216 29.11 9.90 26.17
CA GLY A 216 30.54 10.14 26.31
C GLY A 216 30.88 10.57 27.73
N THR A 217 31.31 9.60 28.54
CA THR A 217 31.95 9.80 29.84
C THR A 217 33.21 10.66 29.70
N SER A 218 33.40 11.58 30.66
CA SER A 218 34.65 12.30 30.90
C SER A 218 35.88 11.38 30.99
N PRO A 219 37.07 11.96 30.83
CA PRO A 219 38.00 11.87 31.94
C PRO A 219 38.56 13.26 32.30
N GLY A 220 38.74 13.48 33.60
CA GLY A 220 39.30 14.71 34.14
C GLY A 220 40.81 14.85 33.87
N ARG A 221 41.25 16.11 33.88
CA ARG A 221 42.35 16.62 34.68
C ARG A 221 42.18 18.13 34.84
#